data_AF-A0A854A1Z7-F1
#
_entry.id   AF-A0A854A1Z7-F1
#
_cell.length_a   1.000
_cell.length_b   1.000
_cell.length_c   1.000
_cell.angle_alpha   90.00
_cell.angle_beta   90.00
_cell.angle_gamma   90.00
#
_symmetry.space_group_name_H-M   'P 1'
#
loop_
_entity.id
_entity.type
_entity.pdbx_description
1 polymer ?
#
loop_
_entity_poly.entity_id
_entity_poly.type
_entity_poly.pdbx_seq_one_letter_code
_entity_poly.pdbx_strand_id
1 'polypeptide(L)'
;MNLKLQACRLVAKLPLIHSARWPFGKIEVLLAYDFRRSNKAEYEYLTTYYPDYCSLYGDGTPDYFKNNFHYFASVRENDRLDIISHANEHGIGRERTAQDLAQELRRYSLREVGVIKFQGCDLGKGVWLEMARDAFLQAGISFAYMAAPLGRIQWVPPFKYVNVEHGGERYRVIKGNIERSFPGTRYT
;
A
#
# COMPACT_ATOMS: atom_id res chain seq x y z
N MET A 1 12.88 -14.30 -32.34
CA MET A 1 12.22 -13.82 -31.10
C MET A 1 13.29 -13.21 -30.21
N ASN A 2 13.17 -11.93 -29.83
CA ASN A 2 14.27 -11.13 -29.30
C ASN A 2 14.57 -11.46 -27.82
N LEU A 3 15.77 -11.93 -27.50
CA LEU A 3 16.23 -12.29 -26.14
C LEU A 3 16.05 -11.14 -25.13
N LYS A 4 16.12 -9.88 -25.56
CA LYS A 4 15.84 -8.71 -24.70
C LYS A 4 14.39 -8.67 -24.22
N LEU A 5 13.43 -9.05 -25.07
CA LEU A 5 12.01 -9.11 -24.74
C LEU A 5 11.69 -10.26 -23.76
N GLN A 6 12.41 -11.39 -23.86
CA GLN A 6 12.30 -12.48 -22.89
C GLN A 6 12.90 -12.11 -21.53
N ALA A 7 14.06 -11.43 -21.51
CA ALA A 7 14.66 -10.93 -20.28
C ALA A 7 13.76 -9.89 -19.58
N CYS A 8 13.18 -8.92 -20.30
CA CYS A 8 12.23 -7.95 -19.72
C CYS A 8 10.97 -8.62 -19.15
N ARG A 9 10.45 -9.67 -19.81
CA ARG A 9 9.32 -10.46 -19.32
C ARG A 9 9.66 -11.26 -18.06
N LEU A 10 10.90 -11.75 -17.93
CA LEU A 10 11.37 -12.47 -16.75
C LEU A 10 11.56 -11.52 -15.55
N VAL A 11 12.14 -10.34 -15.79
CA VAL A 11 12.32 -9.29 -14.77
C VAL A 11 10.96 -8.80 -14.27
N ALA A 12 9.96 -8.61 -15.14
CA ALA A 12 8.59 -8.27 -14.76
C ALA A 12 7.91 -9.29 -13.81
N LYS A 13 8.44 -10.52 -13.73
CA LYS A 13 8.01 -11.59 -12.83
C LYS A 13 8.99 -11.84 -11.67
N LEU A 14 9.83 -10.89 -11.28
CA LEU A 14 10.59 -11.04 -10.04
C LEU A 14 9.65 -10.87 -8.85
N PRO A 15 9.51 -11.89 -7.99
CA PRO A 15 8.65 -11.82 -6.83
C PRO A 15 9.16 -10.72 -5.89
N LEU A 16 8.24 -9.98 -5.29
CA LEU A 16 8.55 -8.91 -4.33
C LEU A 16 8.97 -9.49 -2.97
N ILE A 17 9.93 -10.42 -2.95
CA ILE A 17 10.41 -11.20 -1.79
C ILE A 17 10.97 -10.35 -0.65
N HIS A 18 11.43 -9.14 -0.95
CA HIS A 18 11.90 -8.18 0.05
C HIS A 18 10.86 -7.11 0.40
N SER A 19 9.66 -7.15 -0.20
CA SER A 19 8.61 -6.18 0.14
C SER A 19 8.14 -6.33 1.58
N ALA A 20 8.35 -7.47 2.24
CA ALA A 20 8.08 -7.64 3.67
C ALA A 20 9.26 -7.22 4.57
N ARG A 21 10.40 -6.76 4.01
CA ARG A 21 11.54 -6.27 4.78
C ARG A 21 11.51 -4.76 4.86
N TRP A 22 11.74 -4.24 6.06
CA TRP A 22 11.90 -2.81 6.31
C TRP A 22 12.86 -2.65 7.50
N PRO A 23 14.13 -2.30 7.28
CA PRO A 23 15.14 -2.29 8.35
C PRO A 23 15.12 -1.03 9.22
N PHE A 24 14.29 -0.03 8.88
CA PHE A 24 14.30 1.28 9.54
C PHE A 24 13.31 1.38 10.70
N GLY A 25 12.26 0.55 10.69
CA GLY A 25 11.17 0.57 11.66
C GLY A 25 10.24 -0.61 11.42
N LYS A 26 8.99 -0.51 11.86
CA LYS A 26 7.99 -1.55 11.65
C LYS A 26 7.23 -1.36 10.33
N ILE A 27 6.58 -2.44 9.91
CA ILE A 27 5.62 -2.43 8.81
C ILE A 27 4.24 -2.59 9.42
N GLU A 28 3.36 -1.63 9.18
CA GLU A 28 1.94 -1.75 9.45
C GLU A 28 1.18 -2.09 8.17
N VAL A 29 0.11 -2.86 8.29
CA VAL A 29 -0.71 -3.28 7.14
C VAL A 29 -2.15 -2.84 7.33
N LEU A 30 -2.70 -2.20 6.30
CA LEU A 30 -4.11 -1.87 6.20
C LEU A 30 -4.76 -2.62 5.03
N LEU A 31 -5.80 -3.39 5.31
CA LEU A 31 -6.73 -3.89 4.30
C LEU A 31 -7.83 -2.83 4.07
N ALA A 32 -7.73 -2.13 2.95
CA ALA A 32 -8.65 -1.06 2.54
C ALA A 32 -9.74 -1.53 1.56
N TYR A 33 -9.99 -2.84 1.51
CA TYR A 33 -11.05 -3.47 0.73
C TYR A 33 -11.67 -4.65 1.50
N ASP A 34 -12.95 -4.95 1.26
CA ASP A 34 -13.63 -6.09 1.89
C ASP A 34 -13.27 -7.41 1.18
N PHE A 35 -12.02 -7.84 1.34
CA PHE A 35 -11.52 -9.10 0.80
C PHE A 35 -12.29 -10.30 1.36
N ARG A 36 -12.69 -10.24 2.63
CA ARG A 36 -13.42 -11.32 3.30
C ARG A 36 -14.73 -11.65 2.58
N ARG A 37 -15.51 -10.65 2.17
CA ARG A 37 -16.77 -10.88 1.43
C ARG A 37 -16.57 -11.04 -0.06
N SER A 38 -15.55 -10.38 -0.64
CA SER A 38 -15.38 -10.34 -2.09
C SER A 38 -14.61 -11.52 -2.66
N ASN A 39 -13.59 -12.01 -1.94
CA ASN A 39 -12.69 -13.07 -2.42
C ASN A 39 -12.02 -13.81 -1.25
N LYS A 40 -12.67 -14.89 -0.79
CA LYS A 40 -12.22 -15.66 0.38
C LYS A 40 -10.78 -16.18 0.25
N ALA A 41 -10.39 -16.68 -0.92
CA ALA A 41 -9.05 -17.24 -1.13
C ALA A 41 -7.95 -16.15 -1.06
N GLU A 42 -8.23 -14.96 -1.60
CA GLU A 42 -7.31 -13.82 -1.48
C GLU A 42 -7.23 -13.32 -0.04
N TYR A 43 -8.35 -13.28 0.68
CA TYR A 43 -8.37 -12.95 2.10
C TYR A 43 -7.53 -13.93 2.93
N GLU A 44 -7.74 -15.24 2.78
CA GLU A 44 -6.97 -16.28 3.47
C GLU A 44 -5.47 -16.16 3.20
N TYR A 45 -5.09 -15.87 1.95
CA TYR A 45 -3.70 -15.61 1.61
C TYR A 45 -3.15 -14.36 2.31
N LEU A 46 -3.87 -13.24 2.24
CA LEU A 46 -3.44 -11.98 2.84
C LEU A 46 -3.28 -12.10 4.35
N THR A 47 -4.22 -12.75 5.05
CA THR A 47 -4.15 -12.93 6.51
C THR A 47 -3.10 -13.94 6.94
N THR A 48 -2.74 -14.91 6.08
CA THR A 48 -1.63 -15.83 6.34
C THR A 48 -0.28 -15.11 6.19
N TYR A 49 -0.17 -14.21 5.21
CA TYR A 49 1.08 -13.50 4.91
C TYR A 49 1.29 -12.25 5.79
N TYR A 50 0.20 -11.59 6.17
CA TYR A 50 0.15 -10.42 7.04
C TYR A 50 -0.73 -10.73 8.25
N PRO A 51 -0.20 -11.43 9.27
CA PRO A 51 -0.99 -11.83 10.43
C PRO A 51 -1.43 -10.61 11.27
N ASP A 52 -0.61 -9.57 11.34
CA ASP A 52 -0.91 -8.32 12.01
C ASP A 52 -1.39 -7.27 10.99
N TYR A 53 -2.71 -7.06 10.94
CA TYR A 53 -3.33 -6.10 10.03
C TYR A 53 -4.52 -5.38 10.65
N CYS A 54 -4.74 -4.15 10.19
CA CYS A 54 -5.98 -3.43 10.39
C CYS A 54 -6.89 -3.60 9.16
N SER A 55 -8.20 -3.66 9.35
CA SER A 55 -9.21 -3.75 8.29
C SER A 55 -10.18 -2.59 8.38
N LEU A 56 -10.38 -1.84 7.29
CA LEU A 56 -11.40 -0.77 7.26
C LEU A 56 -12.84 -1.31 7.30
N TYR A 57 -13.02 -2.61 7.07
CA TYR A 57 -14.33 -3.28 7.04
C TYR A 57 -14.57 -4.14 8.29
N GLY A 58 -13.63 -4.08 9.24
CA GLY A 58 -13.63 -4.86 10.46
C GLY A 58 -13.44 -6.36 10.27
N ASP A 59 -13.50 -7.07 11.39
CA ASP A 59 -13.47 -8.53 11.47
C ASP A 59 -14.88 -9.13 11.63
N GLY A 60 -15.94 -8.30 11.55
CA GLY A 60 -17.34 -8.70 11.72
C GLY A 60 -17.82 -8.71 13.17
N THR A 61 -16.99 -8.32 14.14
CA THR A 61 -17.42 -8.12 15.52
C THR A 61 -17.97 -6.69 15.73
N PRO A 62 -18.97 -6.50 16.62
CA PRO A 62 -19.56 -5.18 16.88
C PRO A 62 -18.55 -4.16 17.43
N ASP A 63 -17.59 -4.61 18.23
CA ASP A 63 -16.64 -3.73 18.94
C ASP A 63 -15.35 -3.47 18.17
N TYR A 64 -15.18 -4.02 16.96
CA TYR A 64 -13.93 -3.92 16.20
C TYR A 64 -13.41 -2.49 16.10
N PHE A 65 -14.25 -1.57 15.62
CA PHE A 65 -13.84 -0.18 15.41
C PHE A 65 -13.55 0.55 16.72
N LYS A 66 -14.31 0.24 17.77
CA LYS A 66 -14.11 0.78 19.12
C LYS A 66 -12.79 0.31 19.74
N ASN A 67 -12.33 -0.88 19.40
CA ASN A 67 -11.07 -1.43 19.91
C ASN A 67 -9.84 -1.01 19.09
N ASN A 68 -10.03 -0.57 17.84
CA ASN A 68 -8.95 -0.32 16.89
C ASN A 68 -8.72 1.16 16.51
N PHE A 69 -9.43 2.13 17.10
CA PHE A 69 -9.23 3.55 16.78
C PHE A 69 -7.84 4.12 17.14
N HIS A 70 -7.04 3.39 17.92
CA HIS A 70 -5.64 3.73 18.21
C HIS A 70 -4.62 2.85 17.47
N TYR A 71 -5.04 2.03 16.51
CA TYR A 71 -4.19 1.05 15.85
C TYR A 71 -2.88 1.65 15.32
N PHE A 72 -2.94 2.83 14.67
CA PHE A 72 -1.76 3.49 14.13
C PHE A 72 -1.12 4.53 15.06
N ALA A 73 -1.51 4.61 16.33
CA ALA A 73 -1.04 5.65 17.26
C ALA A 73 0.47 5.58 17.53
N SER A 74 1.09 4.40 17.37
CA SER A 74 2.53 4.18 17.58
C SER A 74 3.37 4.27 16.30
N VAL A 75 2.75 4.55 15.13
CA VAL A 75 3.46 4.68 13.86
C VAL A 75 4.25 5.98 13.82
N ARG A 76 5.50 5.91 13.37
CA ARG A 76 6.45 7.03 13.32
C ARG A 76 7.09 7.20 11.94
N GLU A 77 7.84 8.28 11.77
CA GLU A 77 8.56 8.62 10.53
C GLU A 77 9.57 7.58 10.01
N ASN A 78 9.93 6.58 10.81
CA ASN A 78 10.78 5.46 10.37
C ASN A 78 9.99 4.24 9.90
N ASP A 79 8.68 4.22 10.12
CA ASP A 79 7.83 3.07 9.82
C ASP A 79 7.29 3.13 8.39
N ARG A 80 6.76 2.00 7.94
CA ARG A 80 6.09 1.90 6.64
C ARG A 80 4.67 1.37 6.81
N LEU A 81 3.72 2.02 6.15
CA LEU A 81 2.34 1.58 6.06
C LEU A 81 2.06 0.99 4.67
N ASP A 82 1.76 -0.31 4.60
CA ASP A 82 1.32 -0.99 3.38
C ASP A 82 -0.23 -0.98 3.32
N ILE A 83 -0.80 -0.24 2.36
CA ILE A 83 -2.25 -0.15 2.14
C ILE A 83 -2.65 -1.07 0.99
N ILE A 84 -3.36 -2.15 1.29
CA ILE A 84 -3.75 -3.20 0.34
C ILE A 84 -5.22 -3.04 -0.04
N SER A 85 -5.48 -2.98 -1.34
CA SER A 85 -6.85 -2.84 -1.89
C SER A 85 -6.90 -3.32 -3.34
N HIS A 86 -8.07 -3.76 -3.81
CA HIS A 86 -8.35 -3.66 -5.23
C HIS A 86 -8.40 -2.18 -5.64
N ALA A 87 -7.94 -1.87 -6.84
CA ALA A 87 -7.83 -0.50 -7.30
C ALA A 87 -7.74 -0.45 -8.83
N ASN A 88 -7.82 0.75 -9.35
CA ASN A 88 -7.46 1.13 -10.71
C ASN A 88 -6.76 2.50 -10.67
N GLU A 89 -6.46 3.08 -11.82
CA GLU A 89 -5.85 4.42 -11.93
C GLU A 89 -6.69 5.58 -11.37
N HIS A 90 -7.97 5.34 -11.05
CA HIS A 90 -8.90 6.34 -10.52
C HIS A 90 -9.12 6.23 -9.01
N GLY A 91 -8.73 5.11 -8.37
CA GLY A 91 -8.77 5.01 -6.92
C GLY A 91 -8.87 3.60 -6.36
N ILE A 92 -9.14 3.55 -5.04
CA ILE A 92 -9.14 2.33 -4.25
C ILE A 92 -10.56 1.82 -3.96
N GLY A 93 -10.73 0.50 -4.02
CA GLY A 93 -11.98 -0.19 -3.78
C GLY A 93 -13.08 0.18 -4.79
N ARG A 94 -14.33 -0.08 -4.40
CA ARG A 94 -15.52 0.33 -5.16
C ARG A 94 -16.05 1.64 -4.58
N GLU A 95 -15.43 2.79 -4.89
CA GLU A 95 -15.91 4.17 -4.57
C GLU A 95 -15.26 4.91 -3.38
N ARG A 96 -14.16 4.43 -2.79
CA ARG A 96 -13.50 5.21 -1.72
C ARG A 96 -12.57 6.27 -2.30
N THR A 97 -12.77 7.53 -1.91
CA THR A 97 -11.88 8.63 -2.32
C THR A 97 -10.58 8.63 -1.51
N ALA A 98 -9.57 9.35 -2.01
CA ALA A 98 -8.34 9.60 -1.26
C ALA A 98 -8.61 10.32 0.07
N GLN A 99 -9.58 11.24 0.07
CA GLN A 99 -10.03 11.98 1.24
C GLN A 99 -10.66 11.06 2.29
N ASP A 100 -11.56 10.16 1.87
CA ASP A 100 -12.19 9.20 2.79
C ASP A 100 -11.14 8.29 3.43
N LEU A 101 -10.16 7.82 2.65
CA LEU A 101 -9.07 7.01 3.18
C LEU A 101 -8.23 7.78 4.20
N ALA A 102 -7.85 9.03 3.88
CA ALA A 102 -7.07 9.87 4.77
C ALA A 102 -7.79 10.14 6.09
N GLN A 103 -9.09 10.44 6.03
CA GLN A 103 -9.91 10.68 7.21
C GLN A 103 -10.07 9.42 8.07
N GLU A 104 -10.26 8.25 7.46
CA GLU A 104 -10.26 6.99 8.20
C GLU A 104 -8.91 6.74 8.87
N LEU A 105 -7.78 6.82 8.15
CA LEU A 105 -6.47 6.64 8.77
C LEU A 105 -6.22 7.63 9.91
N ARG A 106 -6.68 8.87 9.77
CA ARG A 106 -6.62 9.87 10.83
C ARG A 106 -7.45 9.47 12.06
N ARG A 107 -8.65 8.92 11.86
CA ARG A 107 -9.50 8.37 12.94
C ARG A 107 -8.83 7.19 13.66
N TYR A 108 -8.06 6.38 12.94
CA TYR A 108 -7.26 5.28 13.49
C TYR A 108 -5.92 5.75 14.09
N SER A 109 -5.84 7.02 14.43
CA SER A 109 -4.71 7.65 15.10
C SER A 109 -3.41 7.71 14.28
N LEU A 110 -3.45 7.55 12.94
CA LEU A 110 -2.28 7.83 12.11
C LEU A 110 -2.00 9.33 12.12
N ARG A 111 -0.75 9.70 12.41
CA ARG A 111 -0.28 11.10 12.50
C ARG A 111 0.92 11.35 11.61
N GLU A 112 1.82 10.40 11.60
CA GLU A 112 3.04 10.44 10.81
C GLU A 112 3.42 9.02 10.39
N VAL A 113 4.18 8.90 9.31
CA VAL A 113 4.74 7.64 8.82
C VAL A 113 5.87 7.92 7.86
N GLY A 114 6.92 7.11 7.82
CA GLY A 114 8.00 7.30 6.86
C GLY A 114 7.53 7.12 5.43
N VAL A 115 6.94 5.95 5.15
CA VAL A 115 6.53 5.58 3.81
C VAL A 115 5.10 5.03 3.81
N ILE A 116 4.25 5.59 2.95
CA ILE A 116 2.94 5.01 2.62
C ILE A 116 3.07 4.28 1.29
N LYS A 117 2.88 2.97 1.31
CA LYS A 117 2.99 2.12 0.13
C LYS A 117 1.63 1.56 -0.24
N PHE A 118 1.04 2.09 -1.30
CA PHE A 118 -0.16 1.53 -1.90
C PHE A 118 0.15 0.23 -2.62
N GLN A 119 -0.76 -0.72 -2.44
CA GLN A 119 -0.70 -2.07 -2.98
C GLN A 119 -2.04 -2.39 -3.65
N GLY A 120 -2.42 -1.57 -4.63
CA GLY A 120 -3.54 -1.77 -5.55
C GLY A 120 -3.14 -1.47 -7.00
N CYS A 121 -3.78 -2.12 -7.97
CA CYS A 121 -3.43 -2.00 -9.39
C CYS A 121 -3.47 -0.56 -9.89
N ASP A 122 -2.49 -0.19 -10.73
CA ASP A 122 -2.50 0.99 -11.60
C ASP A 122 -2.62 2.38 -10.94
N LEU A 123 -2.68 2.48 -9.61
CA LEU A 123 -2.79 3.74 -8.85
C LEU A 123 -1.66 4.74 -9.11
N GLY A 124 -0.49 4.27 -9.55
CA GLY A 124 0.65 5.10 -9.90
C GLY A 124 0.59 5.70 -11.31
N LYS A 125 -0.34 5.27 -12.18
CA LYS A 125 -0.39 5.70 -13.59
C LYS A 125 -1.01 7.09 -13.79
N GLY A 126 -1.94 7.49 -12.92
CA GLY A 126 -2.68 8.74 -13.02
C GLY A 126 -2.29 9.76 -11.96
N VAL A 127 -3.16 10.77 -11.80
CA VAL A 127 -3.03 11.86 -10.80
C VAL A 127 -3.48 11.46 -9.39
N TRP A 128 -4.01 10.24 -9.22
CA TRP A 128 -4.58 9.79 -7.96
C TRP A 128 -3.57 9.83 -6.81
N LEU A 129 -2.30 9.50 -7.08
CA LEU A 129 -1.27 9.47 -6.05
C LEU A 129 -1.00 10.87 -5.47
N GLU A 130 -1.02 11.91 -6.32
CA GLU A 130 -0.92 13.30 -5.90
C GLU A 130 -2.16 13.76 -5.13
N MET A 131 -3.36 13.38 -5.58
CA MET A 131 -4.59 13.63 -4.82
C MET A 131 -4.54 12.96 -3.44
N ALA A 132 -3.97 11.76 -3.34
CA ALA A 132 -3.74 11.07 -2.08
C ALA A 132 -2.74 11.81 -1.19
N ARG A 133 -1.63 12.31 -1.73
CA ARG A 133 -0.70 13.16 -0.95
C ARG A 133 -1.43 14.35 -0.36
N ASP A 134 -2.14 15.10 -1.19
CA ASP A 134 -2.79 16.34 -0.77
C ASP A 134 -3.87 16.05 0.30
N ALA A 135 -4.67 14.99 0.11
CA ALA A 135 -5.67 14.56 1.07
C ALA A 135 -5.06 14.13 2.43
N PHE A 136 -3.95 13.39 2.43
CA PHE A 136 -3.31 12.95 3.66
C PHE A 136 -2.68 14.12 4.42
N LEU A 137 -1.99 15.03 3.70
CA LEU A 137 -1.43 16.24 4.31
C LEU A 137 -2.54 17.14 4.88
N GLN A 138 -3.65 17.32 4.15
CA GLN A 138 -4.82 18.08 4.63
C GLN A 138 -5.49 17.42 5.85
N ALA A 139 -5.51 16.08 5.93
CA ALA A 139 -5.97 15.36 7.11
C ALA A 139 -4.98 15.45 8.30
N GLY A 140 -3.83 16.08 8.13
CA GLY A 140 -2.78 16.20 9.15
C GLY A 140 -1.95 14.94 9.33
N ILE A 141 -1.84 14.09 8.30
CA ILE A 141 -0.96 12.92 8.28
C ILE A 141 0.32 13.30 7.55
N SER A 142 1.42 13.45 8.29
CA SER A 142 2.72 13.76 7.70
C SER A 142 3.41 12.48 7.20
N PHE A 143 4.18 12.59 6.12
CA PHE A 143 4.96 11.46 5.64
C PHE A 143 6.15 11.88 4.79
N ALA A 144 7.14 11.01 4.63
CA ALA A 144 8.29 11.30 3.76
C ALA A 144 8.01 10.91 2.30
N TYR A 145 7.46 9.71 2.06
CA TYR A 145 7.14 9.26 0.71
C TYR A 145 5.79 8.53 0.61
N MET A 146 5.15 8.68 -0.55
CA MET A 146 4.06 7.83 -1.02
C MET A 146 4.50 7.07 -2.26
N ALA A 147 4.13 5.80 -2.36
CA ALA A 147 4.39 5.00 -3.55
C ALA A 147 3.18 4.18 -3.97
N ALA A 148 2.94 4.09 -5.27
CA ALA A 148 1.87 3.28 -5.84
C ALA A 148 2.30 2.55 -7.11
N PRO A 149 1.72 1.38 -7.41
CA PRO A 149 2.12 0.56 -8.54
C PRO A 149 1.79 1.20 -9.89
N LEU A 150 2.69 1.08 -10.85
CA LEU A 150 2.51 1.48 -12.25
C LEU A 150 1.89 0.37 -13.12
N GLY A 151 1.39 -0.70 -12.50
CA GLY A 151 0.86 -1.87 -13.19
C GLY A 151 -0.04 -2.70 -12.29
N ARG A 152 -0.42 -3.87 -12.80
CA ARG A 152 -1.32 -4.80 -12.09
C ARG A 152 -0.58 -5.53 -11.00
N ILE A 153 -1.12 -5.53 -9.78
CA ILE A 153 -0.66 -6.42 -8.72
C ILE A 153 -1.29 -7.80 -8.94
N GLN A 154 -0.46 -8.83 -8.83
CA GLN A 154 -0.89 -10.21 -8.83
C GLN A 154 -0.39 -10.91 -7.57
N TRP A 155 -1.32 -11.54 -6.87
CA TRP A 155 -1.05 -12.39 -5.72
C TRP A 155 -1.10 -13.84 -6.20
N VAL A 156 0.07 -14.47 -6.31
CA VAL A 156 0.20 -15.87 -6.72
C VAL A 156 1.02 -16.57 -5.64
N PRO A 157 0.37 -17.17 -4.63
CA PRO A 157 1.04 -17.72 -3.45
C PRO A 157 2.21 -18.64 -3.83
N PRO A 158 3.39 -18.53 -3.16
CA PRO A 158 3.72 -17.67 -2.02
C PRO A 158 4.19 -16.25 -2.39
N PHE A 159 4.00 -15.83 -3.65
CA PHE A 159 4.63 -14.66 -4.22
C PHE A 159 3.66 -13.54 -4.55
N LYS A 160 4.17 -12.30 -4.46
CA LYS A 160 3.52 -11.10 -4.96
C LYS A 160 4.30 -10.53 -6.14
N TYR A 161 3.58 -10.14 -7.18
CA TYR A 161 4.14 -9.51 -8.37
C TYR A 161 3.44 -8.17 -8.66
N VAL A 162 4.20 -7.25 -9.25
CA VAL A 162 3.64 -6.08 -9.95
C VAL A 162 4.00 -6.27 -11.41
N ASN A 163 3.02 -6.65 -12.22
CA ASN A 163 3.18 -6.83 -13.65
C ASN A 163 3.03 -5.48 -14.35
N VAL A 164 4.15 -4.96 -14.83
CA VAL A 164 4.20 -3.79 -15.72
C VAL A 164 4.40 -4.29 -17.14
N GLU A 165 3.62 -3.76 -18.08
CA GLU A 165 3.54 -4.27 -19.46
C GLU A 165 4.90 -4.34 -20.20
N HIS A 166 5.92 -3.60 -19.72
CA HIS A 166 7.20 -3.46 -20.43
C HIS A 166 8.46 -3.52 -19.54
N GLY A 167 8.39 -4.10 -18.34
CA GLY A 167 9.60 -4.34 -17.50
C GLY A 167 10.29 -3.08 -16.93
N GLY A 168 9.59 -1.94 -16.91
CA GLY A 168 10.08 -0.66 -16.37
C GLY A 168 9.89 -0.49 -14.85
N GLU A 169 9.90 0.76 -14.40
CA GLU A 169 9.60 1.10 -13.00
C GLU A 169 8.26 0.52 -12.57
N ARG A 170 8.25 -0.15 -11.41
CA ARG A 170 7.05 -0.83 -10.89
C ARG A 170 6.19 0.04 -10.02
N TYR A 171 6.78 1.07 -9.43
CA TYR A 171 6.06 2.01 -8.58
C TYR A 171 6.47 3.42 -8.93
N ARG A 172 5.48 4.31 -8.98
CA ARG A 172 5.68 5.74 -8.92
C ARG A 172 5.89 6.12 -7.46
N VAL A 173 6.83 7.02 -7.19
CA VAL A 173 7.14 7.54 -5.85
C VAL A 173 6.99 9.04 -5.87
N ILE A 174 6.32 9.60 -4.86
CA ILE A 174 6.19 11.04 -4.64
C ILE A 174 6.59 11.39 -3.20
N LYS A 175 7.06 12.61 -3.00
CA LYS A 175 7.44 13.13 -1.68
C LYS A 175 6.24 13.67 -0.91
N GLY A 176 6.29 13.51 0.41
CA GLY A 176 5.43 14.20 1.36
C GLY A 176 6.16 15.42 1.95
N ASN A 177 5.85 15.74 3.21
CA ASN A 177 6.37 16.91 3.93
C ASN A 177 7.46 16.60 4.97
N ILE A 178 7.79 15.32 5.20
CA ILE A 178 8.91 14.93 6.07
C ILE A 178 10.17 14.80 5.23
N GLU A 179 11.23 15.51 5.62
CA GLU A 179 12.57 15.34 5.03
C GLU A 179 13.28 14.15 5.67
N ARG A 180 13.24 13.00 4.99
CA ARG A 180 13.85 11.74 5.42
C ARG A 180 14.32 10.97 4.19
N SER A 181 15.43 10.26 4.30
CA SER A 181 15.89 9.31 3.28
C SER A 181 16.02 7.90 3.89
N PHE A 182 15.79 6.89 3.07
CA PHE A 182 15.89 5.46 3.41
C PHE A 182 16.89 4.79 2.45
N PRO A 183 18.21 4.85 2.75
CA PRO A 183 19.26 4.36 1.88
C PRO A 183 19.10 2.89 1.49
N GLY A 184 19.47 2.54 0.25
CA GLY A 184 19.28 1.18 -0.26
C GLY A 184 17.83 0.86 -0.65
N THR A 185 16.95 1.85 -0.63
CA THR A 185 15.58 1.76 -1.14
C THR A 185 15.36 2.76 -2.29
N ARG A 186 14.14 2.81 -2.82
CA ARG A 186 13.71 3.82 -3.80
C ARG A 186 13.36 5.18 -3.18
N TYR A 187 13.43 5.29 -1.86
CA TYR A 187 13.02 6.44 -1.08
C TYR A 187 14.27 7.19 -0.59
N THR A 188 15.02 7.77 -1.51
CA THR A 188 16.28 8.46 -1.23
C THR A 188 16.19 9.93 -1.53
#